data_AF-S4NQ67-F1
#
_entry.id   AF-S4NQ67-F1
#
_cell.length_a   1.000
_cell.length_b   1.000
_cell.length_c   1.000
_cell.angle_alpha   90.00
_cell.angle_beta   90.00
_cell.angle_gamma   90.00
#
_symmetry.space_group_name_H-M   'P 1'
#
loop_
_entity.id
_entity.type
_entity.pdbx_description
1 polymer ?
#
loop_
_entity_poly.entity_id
_entity_poly.type
_entity_poly.pdbx_seq_one_letter_code
_entity_poly.pdbx_strand_id
1 'polypeptide(L)'
;MVSTTFTNLTDEKQTKIRQALLKEFSEEPLATAQVAPIVKTAGIARGAFYKYFDDLTDAYKYLYGVAMRDIHSEINNETGGAFEPQFYLDQVDAFVEGARDSQYFGLIKMHLMKNESLISQGSVDPKTVTAPEWATMILSHEAIKQIIVNPDTQREVMSKLSDALNLLAGKGNA
;
A
#
# COMPACT_ATOMS: atom_id res chain seq x y z
N MET A 1 11.16 14.23 4.01
CA MET A 1 11.14 13.38 5.23
C MET A 1 10.31 14.12 6.25
N VAL A 2 9.27 13.51 6.83
CA VAL A 2 8.39 14.20 7.77
C VAL A 2 9.17 14.89 8.86
N SER A 3 8.89 16.18 9.05
CA SER A 3 9.66 16.99 9.98
C SER A 3 9.37 16.59 11.42
N THR A 4 10.37 16.78 12.28
CA THR A 4 10.20 16.67 13.74
C THR A 4 9.13 17.62 14.29
N THR A 5 8.84 18.72 13.56
CA THR A 5 7.75 19.63 13.95
C THR A 5 6.40 18.93 13.83
N PHE A 6 6.19 18.15 12.77
CA PHE A 6 4.93 17.44 12.58
C PHE A 6 4.75 16.34 13.63
N THR A 7 5.79 15.57 13.93
CA THR A 7 5.73 14.49 14.94
C THR A 7 5.49 15.01 16.36
N ASN A 8 5.84 16.27 16.63
CA ASN A 8 5.62 16.93 17.92
C ASN A 8 4.25 17.62 18.03
N LEU A 9 3.41 17.58 16.99
CA LEU A 9 2.03 18.05 17.09
C LEU A 9 1.21 17.14 18.00
N THR A 10 0.17 17.70 18.61
CA THR A 10 -0.84 16.91 19.34
C THR A 10 -1.51 15.89 18.41
N ASP A 11 -1.93 14.75 18.97
CA ASP A 11 -2.55 13.67 18.20
C ASP A 11 -3.78 14.13 17.41
N GLU A 12 -4.55 15.06 17.97
CA GLU A 12 -5.70 15.68 17.31
C GLU A 12 -5.28 16.43 16.04
N LYS A 13 -4.22 17.25 16.12
CA LYS A 13 -3.71 18.01 14.97
C LYS A 13 -3.12 17.10 13.91
N GLN A 14 -2.36 16.09 14.32
CA GLN A 14 -1.82 15.11 13.37
C GLN A 14 -2.95 14.35 12.67
N THR A 15 -3.98 13.93 13.41
CA THR A 15 -5.14 13.23 12.87
C THR A 15 -5.90 14.10 11.88
N LYS A 16 -6.14 15.37 12.19
CA LYS A 16 -6.79 16.30 11.27
C LYS A 16 -6.00 16.49 9.96
N ILE A 17 -4.68 16.60 10.05
CA ILE A 17 -3.82 16.70 8.85
C ILE A 17 -3.84 15.38 8.07
N ARG A 18 -3.74 14.22 8.74
CA ARG A 18 -3.85 12.91 8.09
C ARG A 18 -5.18 12.72 7.37
N GLN A 19 -6.29 13.12 7.97
CA GLN A 19 -7.62 13.07 7.34
C GLN A 19 -7.70 13.97 6.09
N ALA A 20 -7.11 15.16 6.13
CA ALA A 20 -7.06 16.05 4.97
C ALA A 20 -6.20 15.48 3.83
N LEU A 21 -5.05 14.87 4.15
CA LEU A 21 -4.21 14.18 3.18
C LEU A 21 -4.94 12.97 2.59
N LEU A 22 -5.59 12.18 3.45
CA LEU A 22 -6.34 10.99 3.04
C LEU A 22 -7.46 11.34 2.08
N LYS A 23 -8.21 12.40 2.36
CA LYS A 23 -9.26 12.90 1.47
C LYS A 23 -8.69 13.24 0.08
N GLU A 24 -7.66 14.09 0.03
CA GLU A 24 -7.05 14.52 -1.25
C GLU A 24 -6.52 13.32 -2.04
N PHE A 25 -5.69 12.47 -1.42
CA PHE A 25 -5.00 11.38 -2.12
C PHE A 25 -5.88 10.16 -2.41
N SER A 26 -7.10 10.09 -1.85
CA SER A 26 -8.10 9.09 -2.25
C SER A 26 -8.94 9.55 -3.44
N GLU A 27 -9.05 10.87 -3.65
CA GLU A 27 -9.87 11.47 -4.70
C GLU A 27 -9.04 11.85 -5.94
N GLU A 28 -7.79 12.27 -5.75
CA GLU A 28 -6.91 12.77 -6.80
C GLU A 28 -5.61 11.96 -6.92
N PRO A 29 -5.17 11.62 -8.15
CA PRO A 29 -3.83 11.11 -8.40
C PRO A 29 -2.75 12.07 -7.87
N LEU A 30 -1.63 11.52 -7.40
CA LEU A 30 -0.52 12.32 -6.86
C LEU A 30 0.03 13.32 -7.89
N ALA A 31 -0.01 12.97 -9.18
CA ALA A 31 0.43 13.84 -10.26
C ALA A 31 -0.42 15.11 -10.43
N THR A 32 -1.67 15.10 -9.97
CA THR A 32 -2.62 16.23 -10.10
C THR A 32 -3.05 16.81 -8.76
N ALA A 33 -2.78 16.13 -7.65
CA ALA A 33 -3.08 16.58 -6.30
C ALA A 33 -2.45 17.95 -6.00
N GLN A 34 -3.10 18.73 -5.14
CA GLN A 34 -2.66 20.09 -4.80
C GLN A 34 -2.59 20.34 -3.30
N VAL A 35 -1.65 21.19 -2.88
CA VAL A 35 -1.54 21.62 -1.47
C VAL A 35 -2.76 22.43 -1.02
N ALA A 36 -3.42 23.16 -1.94
CA ALA A 36 -4.51 24.07 -1.59
C ALA A 36 -5.75 23.38 -0.99
N PRO A 37 -6.30 22.30 -1.59
CA PRO A 37 -7.35 21.49 -0.97
C PRO A 37 -6.98 20.93 0.40
N ILE A 38 -5.75 20.43 0.56
CA ILE A 38 -5.26 19.84 1.82
C ILE A 38 -5.27 20.87 2.94
N VAL A 39 -4.65 22.03 2.72
CA VAL A 39 -4.52 23.05 3.79
C VAL A 39 -5.86 23.69 4.13
N LYS A 40 -6.77 23.81 3.15
CA LYS A 40 -8.16 24.23 3.37
C LYS A 40 -8.90 23.23 4.25
N THR A 41 -8.80 21.93 3.95
CA THR A 41 -9.47 20.87 4.70
C THR A 41 -8.89 20.72 6.11
N ALA A 42 -7.57 20.78 6.27
CA ALA A 42 -6.91 20.73 7.57
C ALA A 42 -7.09 22.03 8.39
N GLY A 43 -7.50 23.14 7.76
CA GLY A 43 -7.62 24.44 8.40
C GLY A 43 -6.27 24.98 8.88
N ILE A 44 -5.21 24.80 8.07
CA ILE A 44 -3.86 25.31 8.34
C ILE A 44 -3.43 26.29 7.25
N ALA A 45 -2.46 27.15 7.55
CA ALA A 45 -1.86 28.03 6.54
C ALA A 45 -0.99 27.22 5.56
N ARG A 46 -0.85 27.68 4.31
CA ARG A 46 0.03 27.04 3.31
C ARG A 46 1.48 26.91 3.77
N GLY A 47 2.00 27.93 4.46
CA GLY A 47 3.35 27.88 5.04
C GLY A 47 3.52 26.81 6.12
N ALA A 48 2.45 26.43 6.82
CA ALA A 48 2.51 25.35 7.82
C ALA A 48 2.69 23.98 7.16
N PHE A 49 2.08 23.76 5.98
CA PHE A 49 2.27 22.52 5.22
C PHE A 49 3.76 22.28 4.94
N TYR A 50 4.46 23.29 4.41
CA TYR A 50 5.90 23.18 4.10
C TYR A 50 6.80 23.17 5.34
N LYS A 51 6.26 23.40 6.54
CA LYS A 51 6.96 23.14 7.80
C LYS A 51 6.86 21.66 8.19
N TYR A 52 5.87 20.94 7.70
CA TYR A 52 5.60 19.54 8.05
C TYR A 52 6.13 18.56 7.01
N PHE A 53 5.97 18.89 5.72
CA PHE A 53 6.35 18.07 4.58
C PHE A 53 7.15 18.91 3.58
N ASP A 54 8.16 18.29 2.95
CA ASP A 54 8.98 18.98 1.96
C ASP A 54 8.14 19.32 0.71
N ASP A 55 7.30 18.39 0.28
CA ASP A 55 6.39 18.50 -0.85
C ASP A 55 5.19 17.55 -0.73
N LEU A 56 4.39 17.45 -1.80
CA LEU A 56 3.25 16.52 -1.86
C LEU A 56 3.69 15.05 -1.86
N THR A 57 4.84 14.73 -2.46
CA THR A 57 5.36 13.37 -2.51
C THR A 57 5.77 12.89 -1.12
N ASP A 58 6.40 13.75 -0.32
CA ASP A 58 6.75 13.47 1.07
C ASP A 58 5.50 13.27 1.95
N ALA A 59 4.49 14.14 1.79
CA ALA A 59 3.21 14.00 2.48
C ALA A 59 2.48 12.71 2.08
N TYR A 60 2.51 12.35 0.80
CA TYR A 60 1.95 11.11 0.29
C TYR A 60 2.66 9.88 0.86
N LYS A 61 4.00 9.85 0.80
CA LYS A 61 4.82 8.74 1.33
C LYS A 61 4.59 8.54 2.82
N TYR A 62 4.47 9.64 3.58
CA TYR A 62 4.11 9.58 4.99
C TYR A 62 2.75 8.91 5.21
N LEU A 63 1.70 9.41 4.55
CA LEU A 63 0.35 8.88 4.72
C LEU A 63 0.27 7.42 4.28
N TYR A 64 0.87 7.09 3.14
CA TYR A 64 0.93 5.73 2.63
C TYR A 64 1.64 4.79 3.62
N GLY A 65 2.75 5.23 4.22
CA GLY A 65 3.43 4.46 5.28
C GLY A 65 2.58 4.27 6.54
N VAL A 66 1.73 5.23 6.91
CA VAL A 66 0.75 5.08 8.00
C VAL A 66 -0.29 4.02 7.61
N ALA A 67 -0.86 4.11 6.41
CA ALA A 67 -1.84 3.16 5.90
C ALA A 67 -1.27 1.73 5.86
N MET A 68 -0.04 1.56 5.37
CA MET A 68 0.64 0.26 5.33
C MET A 68 0.87 -0.32 6.72
N ARG A 69 1.20 0.49 7.74
CA ARG A 69 1.35 -0.04 9.11
C ARG A 69 0.02 -0.45 9.73
N ASP A 70 -1.07 0.25 9.40
CA ASP A 70 -2.41 -0.07 9.90
C ASP A 70 -2.91 -1.38 9.26
N ILE A 71 -2.80 -1.49 7.93
CA ILE A 71 -3.22 -2.66 7.16
C ILE A 71 -2.33 -3.88 7.43
N HIS A 72 -1.00 -3.72 7.51
CA HIS A 72 -0.05 -4.83 7.68
C HIS A 72 0.30 -5.15 9.14
N SER A 73 -0.47 -4.70 10.12
CA SER A 73 -0.12 -4.87 11.54
C SER A 73 0.02 -6.34 11.99
N GLU A 74 -0.40 -7.31 11.16
CA GLU A 74 -0.36 -8.76 11.45
C GLU A 74 0.49 -9.60 10.48
N ILE A 75 1.20 -9.00 9.51
CA ILE A 75 2.06 -9.76 8.58
C ILE A 75 3.38 -10.14 9.28
N ASN A 76 3.41 -11.35 9.84
CA ASN A 76 4.63 -11.94 10.39
C ASN A 76 5.61 -12.28 9.25
N ASN A 77 6.79 -11.67 9.29
CA ASN A 77 7.90 -11.99 8.41
C ASN A 77 8.53 -13.33 8.81
N GLU A 78 8.03 -14.45 8.28
CA GLU A 78 8.83 -15.66 8.20
C GLU A 78 9.36 -15.82 6.77
N THR A 79 10.46 -15.15 6.48
CA THR A 79 11.33 -15.53 5.35
C THR A 79 12.55 -16.25 5.91
N GLY A 80 12.70 -17.52 5.55
CA GLY A 80 13.74 -18.42 6.04
C GLY A 80 13.36 -19.92 6.04
N GLY A 81 12.10 -20.25 5.75
CA GLY A 81 11.57 -21.61 5.62
C GLY A 81 11.44 -22.11 4.18
N ALA A 82 10.79 -23.28 4.01
CA ALA A 82 10.43 -23.80 2.69
C ALA A 82 9.41 -22.88 2.00
N PHE A 83 9.39 -22.89 0.67
CA PHE A 83 8.40 -22.16 -0.11
C PHE A 83 7.00 -22.78 0.09
N GLU A 84 6.14 -22.07 0.83
CA GLU A 84 4.77 -22.52 1.15
C GLU A 84 3.72 -21.64 0.46
N PRO A 85 3.07 -22.13 -0.63
CA PRO A 85 2.06 -21.37 -1.38
C PRO A 85 0.93 -20.80 -0.51
N GLN A 86 0.44 -21.57 0.46
CA GLN A 86 -0.69 -21.17 1.29
C GLN A 86 -0.38 -19.92 2.11
N PHE A 87 0.85 -19.80 2.62
CA PHE A 87 1.28 -18.62 3.36
C PHE A 87 1.07 -17.35 2.53
N TYR A 88 1.50 -17.34 1.26
CA TYR A 88 1.35 -16.18 0.39
C TYR A 88 -0.11 -15.89 0.01
N LEU A 89 -0.93 -16.93 -0.16
CA LEU A 89 -2.37 -16.76 -0.39
C LEU A 89 -3.03 -16.07 0.81
N ASP A 90 -2.70 -16.51 2.03
CA ASP A 90 -3.20 -15.91 3.27
C ASP A 90 -2.75 -14.45 3.39
N GLN A 91 -1.50 -14.13 3.01
CA GLN A 91 -1.01 -12.75 3.00
C GLN A 91 -1.76 -11.86 2.00
N VAL A 92 -2.06 -12.37 0.80
CA VAL A 92 -2.82 -11.62 -0.21
C VAL A 92 -4.24 -11.36 0.27
N ASP A 93 -4.90 -12.38 0.83
CA ASP A 93 -6.27 -12.26 1.32
C ASP A 93 -6.34 -11.29 2.50
N ALA A 94 -5.45 -11.45 3.49
CA ALA A 94 -5.35 -10.57 4.65
C ALA A 94 -5.08 -9.10 4.24
N PHE A 95 -4.21 -8.86 3.26
CA PHE A 95 -4.00 -7.51 2.74
C PHE A 95 -5.25 -6.93 2.09
N VAL A 96 -5.93 -7.72 1.26
CA VAL A 96 -7.16 -7.29 0.57
C VAL A 96 -8.25 -6.96 1.58
N GLU A 97 -8.48 -7.82 2.56
CA GLU A 97 -9.47 -7.61 3.63
C GLU A 97 -9.09 -6.39 4.49
N GLY A 98 -7.85 -6.34 4.98
CA GLY A 98 -7.37 -5.22 5.78
C GLY A 98 -7.45 -3.88 5.04
N ALA A 99 -7.15 -3.86 3.74
CA ALA A 99 -7.32 -2.66 2.93
C ALA A 99 -8.79 -2.25 2.79
N ARG A 100 -9.70 -3.19 2.55
CA ARG A 100 -11.15 -2.95 2.39
C ARG A 100 -11.82 -2.47 3.66
N ASP A 101 -11.44 -3.03 4.80
CA ASP A 101 -12.02 -2.69 6.10
C ASP A 101 -11.41 -1.42 6.71
N SER A 102 -10.28 -0.96 6.17
CA SER A 102 -9.64 0.29 6.58
C SER A 102 -10.28 1.53 5.93
N GLN A 103 -10.12 2.67 6.60
CA GLN A 103 -10.39 4.00 6.00
C GLN A 103 -9.49 4.31 4.78
N TYR A 104 -8.44 3.52 4.55
CA TYR A 104 -7.43 3.76 3.53
C TYR A 104 -7.76 3.11 2.18
N PHE A 105 -8.88 2.37 2.04
CA PHE A 105 -9.23 1.67 0.79
C PHE A 105 -9.11 2.56 -0.46
N GLY A 106 -9.64 3.80 -0.40
CA GLY A 106 -9.55 4.76 -1.50
C GLY A 106 -8.11 5.14 -1.86
N LEU A 107 -7.27 5.37 -0.85
CA LEU A 107 -5.84 5.66 -1.03
C LEU A 107 -5.10 4.46 -1.65
N ILE A 108 -5.35 3.24 -1.18
CA ILE A 108 -4.71 2.02 -1.72
C ILE A 108 -5.12 1.79 -3.16
N LYS A 109 -6.42 1.92 -3.46
CA LYS A 109 -6.93 1.83 -4.82
C LYS A 109 -6.29 2.87 -5.74
N MET A 110 -6.20 4.13 -5.31
CA MET A 110 -5.55 5.19 -6.07
C MET A 110 -4.05 4.90 -6.29
N HIS A 111 -3.37 4.35 -5.27
CA HIS A 111 -1.98 3.94 -5.38
C HIS A 111 -1.77 2.93 -6.50
N LEU A 112 -2.47 1.79 -6.43
CA LEU A 112 -2.34 0.68 -7.37
C LEU A 112 -2.74 1.07 -8.80
N MET A 113 -3.69 2.00 -8.96
CA MET A 113 -4.17 2.43 -10.28
C MET A 113 -3.31 3.52 -10.92
N LYS A 114 -2.76 4.47 -10.13
CA LYS A 114 -2.24 5.74 -10.66
C LYS A 114 -0.91 6.19 -10.06
N ASN A 115 -0.64 5.92 -8.78
CA ASN A 115 0.50 6.55 -8.09
C ASN A 115 1.70 5.62 -7.91
N GLU A 116 1.54 4.32 -8.08
CA GLU A 116 2.58 3.31 -7.89
C GLU A 116 3.89 3.68 -8.61
N SER A 117 3.80 4.01 -9.90
CA SER A 117 4.96 4.36 -10.73
C SER A 117 5.62 5.69 -10.34
N LEU A 118 4.92 6.56 -9.61
CA LEU A 118 5.43 7.87 -9.18
C LEU A 118 6.19 7.80 -7.85
N ILE A 119 5.88 6.79 -7.02
CA ILE A 119 6.39 6.71 -5.66
C ILE A 119 7.64 5.85 -5.54
N SER A 120 7.94 5.03 -6.55
CA SER A 120 9.09 4.13 -6.60
C SER A 120 9.24 3.37 -5.28
N GLN A 121 8.44 2.31 -5.10
CA GLN A 121 8.80 1.32 -4.08
C GLN A 121 10.11 0.66 -4.55
N GLY A 122 11.11 0.59 -3.68
CA GLY A 122 12.42 0.04 -4.03
C GLY A 122 12.25 -1.31 -4.71
N SER A 123 12.99 -1.55 -5.79
CA SER A 123 13.00 -2.86 -6.44
C SER A 123 13.58 -3.89 -5.49
N VAL A 124 12.96 -5.06 -5.40
CA VAL A 124 13.56 -6.24 -4.77
C VAL A 124 14.91 -6.51 -5.43
N ASP A 125 15.97 -6.66 -4.65
CA ASP A 125 17.25 -7.12 -5.20
C ASP A 125 17.09 -8.59 -5.61
N PRO A 126 17.18 -8.93 -6.91
CA PRO A 126 16.99 -10.31 -7.35
C PRO A 126 18.04 -11.27 -6.78
N LYS A 127 19.14 -10.76 -6.21
CA LYS A 127 20.15 -11.59 -5.53
C LYS A 127 19.71 -12.08 -4.15
N THR A 128 18.67 -11.48 -3.57
CA THR A 128 18.21 -11.78 -2.20
C THR A 128 16.98 -12.67 -2.16
N VAL A 129 16.44 -13.08 -3.32
CA VAL A 129 15.24 -13.91 -3.43
C VAL A 129 15.45 -15.04 -4.44
N THR A 130 14.85 -16.19 -4.20
CA THR A 130 14.79 -17.29 -5.17
C THR A 130 13.82 -16.97 -6.31
N ALA A 131 13.90 -17.71 -7.41
CA ALA A 131 12.98 -17.51 -8.54
C ALA A 131 11.49 -17.72 -8.17
N PRO A 132 11.10 -18.75 -7.39
CA PRO A 132 9.72 -18.89 -6.90
C PRO A 132 9.27 -17.71 -6.03
N GLU A 133 10.11 -17.25 -5.10
CA GLU A 133 9.79 -16.09 -4.25
C GLU A 133 9.61 -14.82 -5.09
N TRP A 134 10.54 -14.55 -6.01
CA TRP A 134 10.46 -13.40 -6.91
C TRP A 134 9.18 -13.42 -7.75
N ALA A 135 8.86 -14.57 -8.36
CA ALA A 135 7.63 -14.73 -9.14
C ALA A 135 6.38 -14.55 -8.26
N THR A 136 6.39 -15.10 -7.05
CA THR A 136 5.30 -14.98 -6.09
C THR A 136 5.05 -13.53 -5.69
N MET A 137 6.10 -12.74 -5.43
CA MET A 137 5.94 -11.32 -5.10
C MET A 137 5.24 -10.55 -6.23
N ILE A 138 5.61 -10.81 -7.49
CA ILE A 138 5.00 -10.17 -8.66
C ILE A 138 3.54 -10.60 -8.82
N LEU A 139 3.28 -11.92 -8.75
CA LEU A 139 1.94 -12.46 -8.91
C LEU A 139 0.99 -12.03 -7.79
N SER A 140 1.46 -12.02 -6.54
CA SER A 140 0.70 -11.53 -5.40
C SER A 140 0.35 -10.05 -5.54
N HIS A 141 1.31 -9.22 -5.97
CA HIS A 141 1.05 -7.79 -6.20
C HIS A 141 0.00 -7.56 -7.30
N GLU A 142 0.09 -8.27 -8.42
CA GLU A 142 -0.89 -8.18 -9.50
C GLU A 142 -2.27 -8.71 -9.05
N ALA A 143 -2.31 -9.80 -8.28
CA ALA A 143 -3.55 -10.33 -7.71
C ALA A 143 -4.23 -9.29 -6.81
N ILE A 144 -3.49 -8.69 -5.87
CA ILE A 144 -3.97 -7.61 -4.99
C ILE A 144 -4.56 -6.48 -5.84
N LYS A 145 -3.84 -6.03 -6.87
CA LYS A 145 -4.29 -4.96 -7.76
C LYS A 145 -5.60 -5.29 -8.45
N GLN A 146 -5.71 -6.47 -9.06
CA GLN A 146 -6.94 -6.87 -9.74
C GLN A 146 -8.12 -6.92 -8.76
N ILE A 147 -7.92 -7.47 -7.57
CA ILE A 147 -8.96 -7.64 -6.55
C ILE A 147 -9.42 -6.31 -5.95
N ILE A 148 -8.49 -5.38 -5.66
CA ILE A 148 -8.83 -4.05 -5.12
C ILE A 148 -9.55 -3.20 -6.17
N VAL A 149 -9.16 -3.31 -7.45
CA VAL A 149 -9.78 -2.56 -8.53
C VAL A 149 -11.17 -3.12 -8.88
N ASN A 150 -11.28 -4.46 -8.95
CA ASN A 150 -12.50 -5.20 -9.33
C ASN A 150 -12.82 -6.29 -8.28
N PRO A 151 -13.50 -5.97 -7.17
CA PRO A 151 -13.75 -6.92 -6.08
C PRO A 151 -14.42 -8.24 -6.48
N ASP A 152 -15.28 -8.21 -7.51
CA ASP A 152 -16.01 -9.38 -7.99
C ASP A 152 -15.10 -10.48 -8.57
N THR A 153 -13.86 -10.15 -8.94
CA THR A 153 -12.91 -11.12 -9.50
C THR A 153 -12.12 -11.90 -8.44
N GLN A 154 -12.29 -11.61 -7.13
CA GLN A 154 -11.47 -12.21 -6.07
C GLN A 154 -11.40 -13.73 -6.13
N ARG A 155 -12.54 -14.41 -6.28
CA ARG A 155 -12.58 -15.87 -6.34
C ARG A 155 -11.73 -16.42 -7.51
N GLU A 156 -11.86 -15.81 -8.69
CA GLU A 156 -11.12 -16.26 -9.87
C GLU A 156 -9.63 -15.94 -9.75
N VAL A 157 -9.28 -14.74 -9.30
CA VAL A 157 -7.89 -14.31 -9.12
C VAL A 157 -7.18 -15.18 -8.08
N MET A 158 -7.81 -15.43 -6.92
CA MET A 158 -7.23 -16.27 -5.87
C MET A 158 -7.08 -17.74 -6.33
N SER A 159 -8.01 -18.26 -7.12
CA SER A 159 -7.88 -19.59 -7.73
C SER A 159 -6.66 -19.65 -8.66
N LYS A 160 -6.50 -18.68 -9.58
CA LYS A 160 -5.36 -18.64 -10.51
C LYS A 160 -4.03 -18.45 -9.79
N LEU A 161 -4.00 -17.60 -8.75
CA LEU A 161 -2.82 -17.41 -7.93
C LEU A 161 -2.45 -18.72 -7.22
N SER A 162 -3.40 -19.41 -6.61
CA SER A 162 -3.18 -20.70 -5.94
C SER A 162 -2.60 -21.75 -6.89
N ASP A 163 -3.17 -21.89 -8.09
CA ASP A 163 -2.66 -22.81 -9.11
C ASP A 163 -1.21 -22.48 -9.50
N ALA A 164 -0.91 -21.18 -9.74
CA ALA A 164 0.42 -20.73 -10.11
C ALA A 164 1.45 -20.97 -9.00
N LEU A 165 1.12 -20.66 -7.74
CA LEU A 165 2.03 -20.87 -6.62
C LEU A 165 2.27 -22.37 -6.35
N ASN A 166 1.26 -23.22 -6.52
CA ASN A 166 1.44 -24.67 -6.41
C ASN A 166 2.36 -25.24 -7.50
N LEU A 167 2.28 -24.72 -8.74
CA LEU A 167 3.23 -25.06 -9.80
C LEU A 167 4.66 -24.63 -9.44
N LEU A 168 4.84 -23.43 -8.89
CA LEU A 168 6.15 -22.93 -8.44
C LEU A 168 6.73 -23.76 -7.28
N ALA A 169 5.87 -24.33 -6.42
CA ALA A 169 6.27 -25.24 -5.35
C ALA A 169 6.60 -26.67 -5.84
N GLY A 170 6.49 -26.96 -7.14
CA GLY A 170 6.65 -28.30 -7.69
C GLY A 170 5.51 -29.27 -7.34
N LYS A 171 4.35 -28.75 -6.93
CA LYS A 171 3.14 -29.52 -6.59
C LYS A 171 2.17 -29.66 -7.79
N GLY A 172 2.65 -29.39 -9.01
CA GLY A 172 1.85 -29.54 -10.23
C GLY A 172 1.53 -31.00 -10.53
N ASN A 173 0.27 -31.30 -10.87
CA ASN A 173 -0.18 -32.63 -11.28
C ASN A 173 0.73 -33.19 -12.40
N ALA A 174 1.33 -34.35 -12.13
CA ALA A 174 1.77 -35.28 -13.16
C ALA A 174 0.55 -35.92 -13.85
#